data_AF-A0A517ZY01-F1
#
_entry.id   AF-A0A517ZY01-F1
#
_cell.length_a   1.000
_cell.length_b   1.000
_cell.length_c   1.000
_cell.angle_alpha   90.00
_cell.angle_beta   90.00
_cell.angle_gamma   90.00
#
_symmetry.space_group_name_H-M   'P 1'
#
loop_
_entity.id
_entity.type
_entity.pdbx_description
1 polymer ?
#
loop_
_entity_poly.entity_id
_entity_poly.type
_entity_poly.pdbx_seq_one_letter_code
_entity_poly.pdbx_strand_id
1 'polypeptide(L)'
;MRLITVTSAVQQLAALLMLWGLQGCSAETTAVFRPMSTPPDKLHIDSTTWQRQSEMTEGDQRLLTNYLRHQPSVAENPLLQGNPSVYRTPVGDRRFYWLSQTDTEVHWVFLGFRRGRFMETQAGTGPPFVSAAE
;
A
#
# COMPACT_ATOMS: atom_id res chain seq x y z
N MET A 1 -19.93 41.52 -62.38
CA MET A 1 -20.59 40.21 -62.32
C MET A 1 -20.07 39.50 -61.07
N ARG A 2 -20.92 39.28 -60.06
CA ARG A 2 -20.54 38.70 -58.76
C ARG A 2 -20.48 37.18 -58.91
N LEU A 3 -19.37 36.57 -58.48
CA LEU A 3 -19.26 35.13 -58.27
C LEU A 3 -18.83 34.92 -56.82
N ILE A 4 -19.74 34.32 -56.07
CA ILE A 4 -19.60 33.90 -54.69
C ILE A 4 -18.86 32.56 -54.73
N THR A 5 -17.72 32.44 -54.05
CA THR A 5 -17.17 31.14 -53.69
C THR A 5 -16.96 31.10 -52.18
N VAL A 6 -18.06 30.79 -51.49
CA VAL A 6 -18.12 30.48 -50.06
C VAL A 6 -17.74 29.01 -49.93
N THR A 7 -16.46 28.70 -49.73
CA THR A 7 -16.00 27.34 -49.34
C THR A 7 -14.56 27.39 -48.82
N SER A 8 -14.29 28.12 -47.73
CA SER A 8 -12.92 28.17 -47.17
C SER A 8 -12.86 28.16 -45.64
N ALA A 9 -13.78 27.45 -44.98
CA ALA A 9 -13.72 27.28 -43.52
C ALA A 9 -13.94 25.84 -43.04
N VAL A 10 -14.54 24.97 -43.86
CA VAL A 10 -14.88 23.60 -43.45
C VAL A 10 -13.69 22.63 -43.62
N GLN A 11 -12.67 23.00 -44.39
CA GLN A 11 -11.58 22.08 -44.77
C GLN A 11 -10.36 22.13 -43.85
N GLN A 12 -10.29 23.09 -42.91
CA GLN A 12 -9.14 23.21 -41.99
C GLN A 12 -9.36 22.54 -40.62
N LEU A 13 -10.59 22.15 -40.28
CA LEU A 13 -10.90 21.51 -39.00
C LEU A 13 -10.53 20.01 -38.94
N ALA A 14 -10.31 19.36 -40.10
CA ALA A 14 -9.97 17.94 -40.14
C ALA A 14 -8.48 17.65 -39.84
N ALA A 15 -7.60 18.66 -39.92
CA ALA A 15 -6.16 18.45 -39.77
C ALA A 15 -5.67 18.54 -38.31
N LEU A 16 -6.45 19.14 -37.39
CA LEU A 16 -6.02 19.32 -35.99
C LEU A 16 -6.34 18.14 -35.07
N LEU A 17 -7.19 17.21 -35.49
CA LEU A 17 -7.66 16.09 -34.66
C LEU A 17 -6.80 14.82 -34.76
N MET A 18 -5.81 14.76 -35.66
CA MET A 18 -4.98 13.57 -35.88
C MET A 18 -3.63 13.56 -35.12
N LEU A 19 -3.35 14.54 -34.26
CA LEU A 19 -2.11 14.62 -33.48
C LEU A 19 -2.24 14.14 -32.01
N TRP A 20 -3.34 13.49 -31.64
CA TRP A 20 -3.64 13.04 -30.27
C TRP A 20 -3.67 11.51 -30.10
N GLY A 21 -3.07 10.76 -31.04
CA GLY A 21 -2.89 9.32 -30.90
C GLY A 21 -1.44 8.98 -31.14
N LEU A 22 -0.84 8.21 -30.22
CA LEU A 22 0.59 7.84 -30.13
C LEU A 22 1.36 8.88 -29.29
N GLN A 23 1.84 8.63 -28.07
CA GLN A 23 2.41 7.41 -27.53
C GLN A 23 2.24 7.36 -26.00
N GLY A 24 1.25 6.59 -25.54
CA GLY A 24 1.22 6.09 -24.17
C GLY A 24 1.62 4.62 -24.17
N CYS A 25 2.83 4.30 -24.64
CA CYS A 25 3.42 3.00 -24.34
C CYS A 25 3.88 3.06 -22.88
N SER A 26 2.92 2.92 -21.96
CA SER A 26 3.27 2.50 -20.60
C SER A 26 3.87 1.12 -20.78
N ALA A 27 5.20 1.03 -20.71
CA ALA A 27 5.85 -0.26 -20.57
C ALA A 27 5.19 -0.91 -19.36
N GLU A 28 4.35 -1.92 -19.60
CA GLU A 28 3.96 -2.88 -18.59
C GLU A 28 5.26 -3.53 -18.15
N THR A 29 5.93 -2.90 -17.20
CA THR A 29 6.91 -3.56 -16.37
C THR A 29 6.11 -4.64 -15.70
N THR A 30 6.12 -5.84 -16.30
CA THR A 30 5.64 -7.05 -15.65
C THR A 30 6.60 -7.22 -14.48
N ALA A 31 6.29 -6.56 -13.37
CA ALA A 31 7.03 -6.66 -12.15
C ALA A 31 6.97 -8.14 -11.79
N VAL A 32 8.07 -8.86 -12.00
CA VAL A 32 8.19 -10.25 -11.57
C VAL A 32 7.98 -10.21 -10.07
N PHE A 33 6.82 -10.69 -9.62
CA PHE A 33 6.52 -10.80 -8.20
C PHE A 33 7.62 -11.65 -7.58
N ARG A 34 8.47 -11.01 -6.79
CA ARG A 34 9.45 -11.70 -5.99
C ARG A 34 8.84 -11.82 -4.60
N PRO A 35 8.53 -13.04 -4.16
CA PRO A 35 8.09 -13.27 -2.80
C PRO A 35 9.07 -12.59 -1.83
N MET A 36 8.59 -11.63 -1.03
CA MET A 36 9.40 -11.06 0.05
C MET A 36 9.56 -12.15 1.12
N SER A 37 10.67 -12.88 1.06
CA SER A 37 10.89 -14.08 1.88
C SER A 37 10.95 -13.76 3.39
N THR A 38 11.29 -12.52 3.75
CA THR A 38 11.32 -12.05 5.14
C THR A 38 10.95 -10.57 5.23
N PRO A 39 10.19 -10.14 6.27
CA PRO A 39 10.01 -8.71 6.56
C PRO A 39 11.37 -8.03 6.75
N PRO A 40 11.52 -6.74 6.42
CA PRO A 40 12.77 -6.02 6.62
C PRO A 40 13.04 -5.76 8.11
N ASP A 41 14.31 -5.61 8.49
CA ASP A 41 14.66 -5.27 9.89
C ASP A 41 14.32 -3.83 10.25
N LYS A 42 14.28 -2.93 9.26
CA LYS A 42 13.98 -1.51 9.44
C LYS A 42 12.99 -1.03 8.40
N LEU A 43 12.05 -0.20 8.81
CA LEU A 43 11.18 0.57 7.93
C LEU A 43 11.46 2.06 8.13
N HIS A 44 11.40 2.83 7.06
CA HIS A 44 11.41 4.29 7.12
C HIS A 44 10.06 4.79 6.61
N ILE A 45 9.31 5.42 7.51
CA ILE A 45 7.94 5.88 7.23
C ILE A 45 7.80 7.26 7.88
N ASP A 46 7.44 8.28 7.11
CA ASP A 46 7.30 9.66 7.58
C ASP A 46 8.53 10.15 8.35
N SER A 47 9.73 9.93 7.77
CA SER A 47 11.03 10.22 8.39
C SER A 47 11.31 9.53 9.73
N THR A 48 10.45 8.59 10.15
CA THR A 48 10.60 7.81 11.38
C THR A 48 11.16 6.44 11.06
N THR A 49 12.25 6.07 11.74
CA THR A 49 12.79 4.71 11.67
C THR A 49 12.02 3.81 12.63
N TRP A 50 11.48 2.72 12.07
CA TRP A 50 10.81 1.66 12.80
C TRP A 50 11.70 0.43 12.80
N GLN A 51 12.00 -0.10 13.99
CA GLN A 51 12.88 -1.26 14.17
C GLN A 51 12.05 -2.52 14.41
N ARG A 52 12.25 -3.54 13.59
CA ARG A 52 11.67 -4.87 13.81
C ARG A 52 12.22 -5.45 15.11
N GLN A 53 11.33 -6.01 15.92
CA GLN A 53 11.67 -6.71 17.15
C GLN A 53 11.89 -8.19 16.85
N SER A 54 12.82 -8.83 17.57
CA SER A 54 13.08 -10.28 17.45
C SER A 54 11.91 -11.12 17.93
N GLU A 55 11.18 -10.60 18.92
CA GLU A 55 10.02 -11.25 19.53
C GLU A 55 8.99 -10.23 19.98
N MET A 56 7.76 -10.70 20.13
CA MET A 56 6.68 -9.93 20.73
C MET A 56 6.80 -9.99 22.25
N THR A 57 6.73 -8.84 22.92
CA THR A 57 6.75 -8.85 24.40
C THR A 57 5.38 -9.18 24.96
N GLU A 58 5.29 -9.58 26.24
CA GLU A 58 3.99 -9.77 26.89
C GLU A 58 3.12 -8.50 26.85
N GLY A 59 3.75 -7.32 26.92
CA GLY A 59 3.06 -6.04 26.83
C GLY A 59 2.40 -5.83 25.47
N ASP A 60 3.04 -6.28 24.39
CA ASP A 60 2.45 -6.27 23.05
C ASP A 60 1.29 -7.25 22.93
N GLN A 61 1.48 -8.47 23.45
CA GLN A 61 0.45 -9.51 23.44
C GLN A 61 -0.80 -9.05 24.19
N ARG A 62 -0.64 -8.46 25.37
CA ARG A 62 -1.75 -7.89 26.15
C ARG A 62 -2.48 -6.78 25.40
N LEU A 63 -1.76 -5.85 24.75
CA LEU A 63 -2.38 -4.79 23.96
C LEU A 63 -3.21 -5.36 22.80
N LEU A 64 -2.62 -6.26 22.01
CA LEU A 64 -3.30 -6.87 20.87
C LEU A 64 -4.52 -7.68 21.30
N THR A 65 -4.37 -8.51 22.33
CA THR A 65 -5.45 -9.36 22.85
C THR A 65 -6.62 -8.50 23.34
N ASN A 66 -6.32 -7.41 24.04
CA ASN A 66 -7.34 -6.49 24.51
C ASN A 66 -8.05 -5.80 23.34
N TYR A 67 -7.30 -5.32 22.34
CA TYR A 67 -7.88 -4.67 21.17
C TYR A 67 -8.79 -5.61 20.36
N LEU A 68 -8.29 -6.80 20.00
CA LEU A 68 -9.05 -7.75 19.19
C LEU A 68 -10.31 -8.27 19.89
N ARG A 69 -10.31 -8.38 21.23
CA ARG A 69 -11.50 -8.71 22.01
C ARG A 69 -12.62 -7.67 21.85
N HIS A 70 -12.26 -6.40 21.73
CA HIS A 70 -13.23 -5.30 21.60
C HIS A 70 -13.53 -4.93 20.15
N GLN A 71 -12.81 -5.53 19.19
CA GLN A 71 -12.97 -5.26 17.76
C GLN A 71 -13.24 -6.56 16.96
N PRO A 72 -14.42 -7.19 17.12
CA PRO A 72 -14.72 -8.50 16.51
C PRO A 72 -14.53 -8.54 15.00
N SER A 73 -14.92 -7.48 14.29
CA SER A 73 -14.76 -7.39 12.83
C SER A 73 -13.30 -7.44 12.37
N VAL A 74 -12.37 -7.00 13.22
CA VAL A 74 -10.93 -7.12 12.93
C VAL A 74 -10.45 -8.52 13.32
N ALA A 75 -10.87 -9.02 14.48
CA ALA A 75 -10.48 -10.34 14.98
C ALA A 75 -10.91 -11.51 14.09
N GLU A 76 -12.01 -11.35 13.35
CA GLU A 76 -12.52 -12.33 12.38
C GLU A 76 -11.68 -12.39 11.09
N ASN A 77 -10.69 -11.51 10.91
CA ASN A 77 -9.82 -11.54 9.74
C ASN A 77 -8.92 -12.79 9.76
N PRO A 78 -9.02 -13.70 8.76
CA PRO A 78 -8.27 -14.95 8.74
C PRO A 78 -6.75 -14.75 8.64
N LEU A 79 -6.27 -13.58 8.20
CA LEU A 79 -4.85 -13.26 8.13
C LEU A 79 -4.23 -12.99 9.51
N LEU A 80 -5.04 -12.74 10.55
CA LEU A 80 -4.54 -12.52 11.92
C LEU A 80 -4.16 -13.82 12.65
N GLN A 81 -4.04 -14.94 11.93
CA GLN A 81 -3.56 -16.19 12.48
C GLN A 81 -2.03 -16.16 12.68
N GLY A 82 -1.57 -16.67 13.83
CA GLY A 82 -0.16 -16.72 14.20
C GLY A 82 0.38 -15.40 14.76
N ASN A 83 1.72 -15.33 14.87
CA ASN A 83 2.39 -14.19 15.49
C ASN A 83 2.70 -13.08 14.47
N PRO A 84 2.36 -11.82 14.77
CA PRO A 84 2.74 -10.70 13.91
C PRO A 84 4.24 -10.42 13.97
N SER A 85 4.74 -9.82 12.91
CA SER A 85 5.97 -9.03 12.98
C SER A 85 5.70 -7.72 13.70
N VAL A 86 6.49 -7.41 14.72
CA VAL A 86 6.35 -6.19 15.53
C VAL A 86 7.45 -5.21 15.18
N TYR A 87 7.07 -3.96 14.89
CA TYR A 87 7.99 -2.85 14.73
C TYR A 87 7.76 -1.80 15.81
N ARG A 88 8.84 -1.17 16.28
CA ARG A 88 8.78 -0.09 17.28
C ARG A 88 9.55 1.14 16.86
N THR A 89 9.05 2.30 17.29
CA THR A 89 9.80 3.56 17.28
C THR A 89 10.51 3.76 18.63
N PRO A 90 11.51 4.66 18.71
CA PRO A 90 12.15 5.03 19.97
C PRO A 90 11.17 5.59 21.03
N VAL A 91 10.05 6.18 20.59
CA VAL A 91 9.02 6.74 21.48
C VAL A 91 7.96 5.72 21.90
N GLY A 92 8.09 4.46 21.49
CA GLY A 92 7.24 3.35 21.96
C GLY A 92 5.97 3.12 21.14
N ASP A 93 5.81 3.78 19.99
CA ASP A 93 4.76 3.42 19.02
C ASP A 93 5.03 2.03 18.46
N ARG A 94 3.95 1.33 18.07
CA ARG A 94 4.02 -0.07 17.62
C ARG A 94 3.26 -0.26 16.32
N ARG A 95 3.82 -1.08 15.43
CA ARG A 95 3.11 -1.61 14.26
C ARG A 95 3.16 -3.12 14.29
N PHE A 96 2.02 -3.74 14.07
CA PHE A 96 1.85 -5.18 14.00
C PHE A 96 1.48 -5.56 12.57
N TYR A 97 2.29 -6.43 11.96
CA TYR A 97 2.09 -6.89 10.60
C TYR A 97 1.89 -8.40 10.58
N TRP A 98 0.77 -8.83 10.04
CA TRP A 98 0.57 -10.21 9.60
C TRP A 98 0.76 -10.25 8.10
N LEU A 99 1.60 -11.16 7.64
CA LEU A 99 1.86 -11.38 6.22
C LEU A 99 1.48 -12.82 5.90
N SER A 100 0.70 -13.01 4.84
CA SER A 100 0.45 -14.30 4.23
C SER A 100 0.90 -14.25 2.79
N GLN A 101 1.69 -15.23 2.37
CA GLN A 101 2.30 -15.25 1.05
C GLN A 101 1.83 -16.48 0.29
N THR A 102 1.41 -16.26 -0.94
CA THR A 102 1.19 -17.30 -1.94
C THR A 102 2.27 -17.19 -3.02
N ASP A 103 2.24 -18.08 -4.00
CA ASP A 103 3.15 -18.04 -5.15
C ASP A 103 2.97 -16.78 -6.01
N THR A 104 1.80 -16.13 -5.93
CA THR A 104 1.41 -15.02 -6.82
C THR A 104 1.23 -13.68 -6.10
N GLU A 105 0.98 -13.68 -4.78
CA GLU A 105 0.64 -12.47 -4.04
C GLU A 105 1.06 -12.51 -2.57
N VAL A 106 1.29 -11.33 -2.01
CA VAL A 106 1.38 -11.12 -0.56
C VAL A 106 0.08 -10.47 -0.10
N HIS A 107 -0.60 -11.10 0.85
CA HIS A 107 -1.67 -10.50 1.64
C HIS A 107 -1.10 -10.00 2.95
N TRP A 108 -1.62 -8.90 3.45
CA TRP A 108 -1.16 -8.35 4.71
C TRP A 108 -2.27 -7.67 5.50
N VAL A 109 -2.12 -7.69 6.82
CA VAL A 109 -2.91 -6.89 7.76
C VAL A 109 -1.95 -6.11 8.65
N PHE A 110 -2.24 -4.83 8.81
CA PHE A 110 -1.49 -3.88 9.60
C PHE A 110 -2.37 -3.31 10.71
N LEU A 111 -1.89 -3.38 11.95
CA LEU A 111 -2.46 -2.66 13.10
C LEU A 111 -1.43 -1.68 13.67
N GLY A 112 -1.81 -0.41 13.78
CA GLY A 112 -0.96 0.66 14.32
C GLY A 112 -1.41 1.11 15.70
N PHE A 113 -0.51 1.00 16.68
CA PHE A 113 -0.70 1.51 18.04
C PHE A 113 0.18 2.76 18.24
N ARG A 114 -0.46 3.91 18.43
CA ARG A 114 0.21 5.18 18.69
C ARG A 114 -0.50 5.95 19.78
N ARG A 115 0.24 6.73 20.56
CA ARG A 115 -0.33 7.60 21.61
C ARG A 115 -1.28 6.85 22.57
N GLY A 116 -0.94 5.61 22.92
CA GLY A 116 -1.69 4.81 23.88
C GLY A 116 -2.93 4.08 23.35
N ARG A 117 -3.22 4.11 22.04
CA ARG A 117 -4.38 3.41 21.45
C ARG A 117 -4.11 2.88 20.04
N PHE A 118 -4.91 1.93 19.59
CA PHE A 118 -4.94 1.53 18.18
C PHE A 118 -5.64 2.62 17.37
N MET A 119 -4.94 3.13 16.35
CA MET A 119 -5.42 4.25 15.52
C MET A 119 -5.50 3.89 14.03
N GLU A 120 -4.81 2.84 13.61
CA GLU A 120 -4.68 2.46 12.21
C GLU A 120 -4.98 0.96 12.08
N THR A 121 -5.85 0.61 11.14
CA THR A 121 -6.10 -0.77 10.72
C THR A 121 -6.22 -0.76 9.21
N GLN A 122 -5.36 -1.51 8.55
CA GLN A 122 -5.33 -1.62 7.09
C GLN A 122 -5.13 -3.08 6.71
N ALA A 123 -5.69 -3.48 5.58
CA ALA A 123 -5.43 -4.76 4.95
C ALA A 123 -5.26 -4.52 3.45
N GLY A 124 -4.44 -5.35 2.81
CA GLY A 124 -4.18 -5.19 1.39
C GLY A 124 -3.44 -6.37 0.79
N THR A 125 -3.28 -6.27 -0.52
CA THR A 125 -2.49 -7.18 -1.35
C THR A 125 -1.29 -6.43 -1.94
N GLY A 126 -0.23 -7.15 -2.26
CA GLY A 126 1.01 -6.58 -2.79
C GLY A 126 2.00 -6.19 -1.70
N PRO A 127 3.01 -5.34 -2.01
CA PRO A 127 4.09 -5.01 -1.08
C PRO A 127 3.59 -4.27 0.18
N PRO A 128 3.70 -4.85 1.39
CA PRO A 128 3.19 -4.24 2.63
C PRO A 128 4.05 -3.07 3.13
N PHE A 129 5.28 -2.95 2.62
CA PHE A 129 6.31 -2.03 3.07
C PHE A 129 6.74 -1.10 1.95
N VAL A 130 5.78 -0.47 1.28
CA VAL A 130 6.12 0.68 0.43
C VAL A 130 6.33 1.88 1.34
N SER A 131 7.56 2.38 1.39
CA SER A 131 7.75 3.80 1.67
C SER A 131 6.87 4.55 0.68
N ALA A 132 6.14 5.57 1.12
CA ALA A 132 5.68 6.59 0.18
C ALA A 132 6.95 7.08 -0.53
N ALA A 133 7.20 6.58 -1.73
CA ALA A 133 8.23 7.12 -2.59
C ALA A 133 7.75 8.54 -2.94
N GLU A 134 8.61 9.51 -2.63
CA GLU A 134 8.48 10.91 -3.00
C GLU A 134 8.14 11.09 -4.49
#